data_AF-A0A848FXS8-F1
#
_entry.id   AF-A0A848FXS8-F1
#
_cell.length_a   1.000
_cell.length_b   1.000
_cell.length_c   1.000
_cell.angle_alpha   90.00
_cell.angle_beta   90.00
_cell.angle_gamma   90.00
#
_symmetry.space_group_name_H-M   'P 1'
#
loop_
_entity.id
_entity.type
_entity.pdbx_description
1 polymer ?
#
loop_
_entity_poly.entity_id
_entity_poly.type
_entity_poly.pdbx_seq_one_letter_code
_entity_poly.pdbx_strand_id
1 'polypeptide(L)'
;MSKTQWTLQELLTQITQQTAVKFSVNTKKFPPEKILKLSKRKYTVYTLLEETRQTTGVNYAEFGSHIIFADKVGTMVPTSVRPSIAGLTRGPYSHRTPKSATDAKKNAAANRFAENGIREKEMAASLPAITSSFEEKSTITDSIVSISSVNNKLLTPDKPAPAILKDLSSKRDEEEKINSRPDRASRRLARSAFRAERRAESGSGYTGLFAAAGLTIDDALYAQTTILAGHTWLYAIGSVASNFRNGGPRYGLGSSVPVNHRWSIHAQFLTGGLDYKKDSLPSAPKTVTQRLNTVRLLASWKISGNLQLQFGPVLHMQHLKHDKSGSLVPFNMTESEMYDKFGIAPPLYNLTNNYDENASSFRMSWIGVQAGLFFNLNFFEQR
;
A
#
# COMPACT_ATOMS: atom_id res chain seq x y z
N MET A 1 0.00 -29.07 43.70
CA MET A 1 0.81 -28.29 42.73
C MET A 1 1.59 -27.22 43.49
N SER A 2 2.92 -27.21 43.40
CA SER A 2 3.73 -26.18 44.07
C SER A 2 3.59 -24.84 43.35
N LYS A 3 3.30 -23.78 44.11
CA LYS A 3 3.22 -22.40 43.61
C LYS A 3 4.62 -21.79 43.63
N THR A 4 5.03 -21.15 42.55
CA THR A 4 6.27 -20.37 42.52
C THR A 4 5.92 -18.91 42.84
N GLN A 5 6.72 -18.30 43.70
CA GLN A 5 6.54 -16.92 44.14
C GLN A 5 7.64 -16.07 43.50
N TRP A 6 7.25 -15.00 42.82
CA TRP A 6 8.15 -14.02 42.23
C TRP A 6 7.63 -12.63 42.58
N THR A 7 8.51 -11.66 42.80
CA THR A 7 8.07 -10.26 42.72
C THR A 7 7.72 -9.92 41.27
N LEU A 8 6.82 -8.95 41.05
CA LEU A 8 6.48 -8.52 39.69
C LEU A 8 7.75 -8.03 38.96
N GLN A 9 8.62 -7.28 39.63
CA GLN A 9 9.86 -6.79 39.03
C GLN A 9 10.82 -7.91 38.58
N GLU A 10 11.04 -8.93 39.41
CA GLU A 10 11.89 -10.08 39.05
C GLU A 10 11.32 -10.82 37.85
N LEU A 11 10.01 -11.06 37.85
CA LEU A 11 9.33 -11.72 36.74
C LEU A 11 9.49 -10.95 35.44
N LEU A 12 9.24 -9.62 35.45
CA LEU A 12 9.38 -8.79 34.26
C LEU A 12 10.84 -8.73 33.76
N THR A 13 11.80 -8.74 34.67
CA THR A 13 13.23 -8.79 34.34
C THR A 13 13.58 -10.10 33.64
N GLN A 14 13.10 -11.24 34.15
CA GLN A 14 13.29 -12.55 33.53
C GLN A 14 12.66 -12.64 32.13
N ILE A 15 11.44 -12.12 31.96
CA ILE A 15 10.79 -12.08 30.64
C ILE A 15 11.60 -11.20 29.68
N THR A 16 12.06 -10.03 30.13
CA THR A 16 12.88 -9.11 29.32
C THR A 16 14.14 -9.81 28.82
N GLN A 17 14.83 -10.55 29.69
CA GLN A 17 16.04 -11.31 29.33
C GLN A 17 15.76 -12.40 28.30
N GLN A 18 14.62 -13.08 28.40
CA GLN A 18 14.28 -14.21 27.52
C GLN A 18 13.68 -13.78 26.17
N THR A 19 12.99 -12.64 26.11
CA THR A 19 12.14 -12.27 24.98
C THR A 19 12.51 -10.93 24.33
N ALA A 20 13.42 -10.16 24.94
CA ALA A 20 13.74 -8.78 24.57
C ALA A 20 12.55 -7.79 24.63
N VAL A 21 11.40 -8.19 25.22
CA VAL A 21 10.26 -7.32 25.47
C VAL A 21 10.56 -6.43 26.67
N LYS A 22 10.39 -5.11 26.52
CA LYS A 22 10.60 -4.14 27.60
C LYS A 22 9.31 -3.91 28.37
N PHE A 23 9.44 -3.63 29.67
CA PHE A 23 8.29 -3.36 30.53
C PHE A 23 8.42 -2.02 31.25
N SER A 24 7.28 -1.35 31.43
CA SER A 24 7.14 -0.23 32.36
C SER A 24 5.94 -0.44 33.26
N VAL A 25 6.06 -0.02 34.52
CA VAL A 25 5.06 -0.28 35.55
C VAL A 25 4.62 1.07 36.13
N ASN A 26 3.37 1.46 35.86
CA ASN A 26 2.74 2.67 36.37
C ASN A 26 1.40 2.34 37.02
N THR A 27 1.47 1.55 38.10
CA THR A 27 0.31 1.06 38.86
C THR A 27 0.50 1.39 40.33
N LYS A 28 -0.55 1.93 40.96
CA LYS A 28 -0.66 2.09 42.41
C LYS A 28 -1.33 0.87 43.05
N LYS A 29 -2.15 0.12 42.30
CA LYS A 29 -2.88 -1.05 42.83
C LYS A 29 -1.97 -2.24 43.14
N PHE A 30 -0.92 -2.40 42.33
CA PHE A 30 0.04 -3.48 42.48
C PHE A 30 1.47 -2.93 42.34
N PRO A 31 2.15 -2.64 43.47
CA PRO A 31 3.52 -2.17 43.42
C PRO A 31 4.48 -3.27 42.92
N PRO A 32 5.62 -2.91 42.28
CA PRO A 32 6.54 -3.88 41.66
C PRO A 32 7.11 -4.92 42.63
N GLU A 33 7.22 -4.56 43.90
CA GLU A 33 7.76 -5.38 44.99
C GLU A 33 6.76 -6.43 45.50
N LYS A 34 5.48 -6.34 45.11
CA LYS A 34 4.45 -7.26 45.59
C LYS A 34 4.62 -8.64 44.95
N ILE A 35 4.51 -9.67 45.77
CA ILE A 35 4.65 -11.07 45.35
C ILE A 35 3.46 -11.48 44.49
N LEU A 36 3.75 -11.94 43.28
CA LEU A 36 2.80 -12.57 42.36
C LEU A 36 2.89 -14.09 42.52
N LYS A 37 1.73 -14.73 42.75
CA LYS A 37 1.63 -16.19 42.86
C LYS A 37 1.16 -16.74 41.52
N LEU A 38 2.07 -17.35 40.76
CA LEU A 38 1.77 -17.96 39.47
C LEU A 38 1.72 -19.48 39.57
N SER A 39 0.88 -20.10 38.74
CA SER A 39 0.87 -21.56 38.62
C SER A 39 2.11 -22.06 37.88
N LYS A 40 2.70 -23.19 38.31
CA LYS A 40 3.90 -23.76 37.68
C LYS A 40 3.55 -24.44 36.37
N ARG A 41 3.60 -23.70 35.27
CA ARG A 41 3.37 -24.17 33.88
C ARG A 41 4.20 -23.36 32.88
N LYS A 42 4.22 -23.79 31.62
CA LYS A 42 4.82 -23.01 30.54
C LYS A 42 3.88 -21.86 30.15
N TYR A 43 4.45 -20.67 30.00
CA TYR A 43 3.72 -19.47 29.62
C TYR A 43 4.18 -18.93 28.27
N THR A 44 3.24 -18.43 27.50
CA THR A 44 3.53 -17.42 26.48
C THR A 44 3.49 -16.05 27.15
N VAL A 45 4.13 -15.04 26.55
CA VAL A 45 4.07 -13.67 27.08
C VAL A 45 2.61 -13.23 27.25
N TYR A 46 1.76 -13.49 26.25
CA TYR A 46 0.33 -13.17 26.29
C TYR A 46 -0.42 -13.84 27.45
N THR A 47 -0.27 -15.16 27.61
CA THR A 47 -0.98 -15.88 28.69
C THR A 47 -0.51 -15.47 30.08
N LEU A 48 0.75 -15.07 30.22
CA LEU A 48 1.30 -14.54 31.47
C LEU A 48 0.74 -13.16 31.81
N LEU A 49 0.59 -12.28 30.81
CA LEU A 49 -0.02 -10.96 30.98
C LEU A 49 -1.48 -11.07 31.39
N GLU A 50 -2.23 -11.98 30.77
CA GLU A 50 -3.63 -12.24 31.13
C GLU A 50 -3.77 -12.81 32.55
N GLU A 51 -2.94 -13.78 32.95
CA GLU A 51 -2.95 -14.29 34.34
C GLU A 51 -2.54 -13.21 35.35
N THR A 52 -1.59 -12.36 34.99
CA THR A 52 -1.19 -11.20 35.80
C THR A 52 -2.34 -10.22 35.95
N ARG A 53 -3.07 -9.90 34.87
CA ARG A 53 -4.26 -9.02 34.91
C ARG A 53 -5.35 -9.61 35.79
N GLN A 54 -5.65 -10.91 35.64
CA GLN A 54 -6.66 -11.60 36.44
C GLN A 54 -6.31 -11.63 37.92
N THR A 55 -5.04 -11.85 38.26
CA THR A 55 -4.58 -11.98 39.65
C THR A 55 -4.44 -10.63 40.35
N THR A 56 -4.02 -9.59 39.63
CA THR A 56 -3.67 -8.28 40.21
C THR A 56 -4.72 -7.20 40.00
N GLY A 57 -5.61 -7.36 39.00
CA GLY A 57 -6.53 -6.32 38.56
C GLY A 57 -5.85 -5.14 37.86
N VAL A 58 -4.56 -5.25 37.53
CA VAL A 58 -3.80 -4.24 36.77
C VAL A 58 -3.94 -4.50 35.29
N ASN A 59 -4.27 -3.47 34.53
CA ASN A 59 -4.35 -3.58 33.07
C ASN A 59 -2.98 -3.35 32.45
N TYR A 60 -2.80 -3.78 31.20
CA TYR A 60 -1.59 -3.53 30.43
C TYR A 60 -1.92 -2.97 29.05
N ALA A 61 -0.97 -2.26 28.46
CA ALA A 61 -1.01 -1.76 27.09
C ALA A 61 0.26 -2.14 26.33
N GLU A 62 0.13 -2.55 25.08
CA GLU A 62 1.23 -2.98 24.23
C GLU A 62 1.59 -1.88 23.21
N PHE A 63 2.88 -1.58 23.08
CA PHE A 63 3.45 -0.59 22.17
C PHE A 63 4.66 -1.20 21.45
N GLY A 64 4.40 -1.97 20.40
CA GLY A 64 5.45 -2.70 19.69
C GLY A 64 6.11 -3.73 20.61
N SER A 65 7.40 -3.55 20.93
CA SER A 65 8.16 -4.42 21.85
C SER A 65 8.15 -3.94 23.31
N HIS A 66 7.27 -3.00 23.67
CA HIS A 66 7.19 -2.41 25.01
C HIS A 66 5.78 -2.58 25.59
N ILE A 67 5.69 -3.13 26.80
CA ILE A 67 4.42 -3.34 27.53
C ILE A 67 4.37 -2.44 28.77
N ILE A 68 3.26 -1.73 28.95
CA ILE A 68 3.06 -0.79 30.06
C ILE A 68 1.92 -1.26 30.95
N PHE A 69 2.18 -1.54 32.22
CA PHE A 69 1.15 -1.84 33.23
C PHE A 69 0.58 -0.55 33.83
N ALA A 70 -0.75 -0.43 33.89
CA ALA A 70 -1.45 0.74 34.42
C ALA A 70 -2.77 0.39 35.13
N ASP A 71 -3.12 1.17 36.18
CA ASP A 71 -4.33 0.93 37.00
C ASP A 71 -5.65 1.15 36.24
N LYS A 72 -5.62 2.08 35.28
CA LYS A 72 -6.70 2.42 34.36
C LYS A 72 -6.10 2.49 32.97
N VAL A 73 -6.69 1.78 32.00
CA VAL A 73 -6.41 2.02 30.58
C VAL A 73 -7.14 3.31 30.21
N GLY A 74 -6.64 4.45 30.71
CA GLY A 74 -7.00 5.72 30.11
C GLY A 74 -6.56 5.65 28.66
N THR A 75 -7.34 6.21 27.74
CA THR A 75 -6.89 6.56 26.40
C THR A 75 -5.59 7.35 26.58
N MET A 76 -4.45 6.68 26.51
CA MET A 76 -3.14 7.30 26.64
C MET A 76 -2.95 8.10 25.36
N VAL A 77 -3.44 9.34 25.38
CA VAL A 77 -2.98 10.38 24.47
C VAL A 77 -1.49 10.55 24.81
N PRO A 78 -0.57 10.36 23.86
CA PRO A 78 0.84 10.61 24.11
C PRO A 78 0.98 12.10 24.44
N THR A 79 1.08 12.43 25.72
CA THR A 79 1.43 13.79 26.13
C THR A 79 2.87 14.01 25.69
N SER A 80 3.02 14.71 24.56
CA SER A 80 4.30 15.23 24.08
C SER A 80 4.86 16.12 25.19
N VAL A 81 5.81 15.58 25.97
CA VAL A 81 6.55 16.37 26.96
C VAL A 81 7.48 17.28 26.16
N ARG A 82 7.03 18.51 25.91
CA ARG A 82 7.93 19.58 25.47
C ARG A 82 8.93 19.84 26.60
N PRO A 83 10.25 19.82 26.33
CA PRO A 83 11.22 20.25 27.31
C PRO A 83 11.00 21.75 27.59
N SER A 84 10.68 22.07 28.84
CA SER A 84 10.65 23.43 29.35
C SER A 84 12.07 23.97 29.38
N ILE A 85 12.49 24.67 28.32
CA ILE A 85 13.67 25.53 28.37
C ILE A 85 13.28 26.78 29.15
N ALA A 86 13.62 26.77 30.43
CA ALA A 86 13.60 27.96 31.26
C ALA A 86 14.79 28.85 30.86
N GLY A 87 14.49 30.13 30.61
CA GLY A 87 15.47 31.21 30.69
C GLY A 87 15.98 31.73 29.34
N LEU A 88 15.32 32.77 28.82
CA LEU A 88 16.04 33.97 28.39
C LEU A 88 15.09 35.18 28.32
N THR A 89 15.55 36.20 29.02
CA THR A 89 14.92 37.46 29.38
C THR A 89 14.85 38.48 28.24
N ARG A 90 13.71 39.19 28.20
CA ARG A 90 13.50 40.63 27.97
C ARG A 90 13.99 41.28 26.66
N GLY A 91 13.02 41.83 25.93
CA GLY A 91 13.16 43.02 25.09
C GLY A 91 11.76 43.62 24.80
N PRO A 92 11.48 44.90 25.12
CA PRO A 92 10.15 45.47 25.04
C PRO A 92 9.94 46.17 23.69
N TYR A 93 8.88 45.81 22.96
CA TYR A 93 8.29 46.71 21.98
C TYR A 93 6.80 46.84 22.24
N SER A 94 6.47 48.03 22.74
CA SER A 94 5.14 48.59 22.86
C SER A 94 4.63 48.94 21.46
N HIS A 95 3.51 48.35 21.04
CA HIS A 95 2.56 49.08 20.20
C HIS A 95 1.14 48.93 20.75
N ARG A 96 0.55 50.11 20.90
CA ARG A 96 -0.63 50.46 21.67
C ARG A 96 -1.73 50.79 20.65
N THR A 97 -2.84 50.04 20.71
CA THR A 97 -4.24 50.46 20.43
C THR A 97 -4.63 50.93 19.01
N PRO A 98 -5.93 50.91 18.59
CA PRO A 98 -7.11 50.93 19.46
C PRO A 98 -8.27 49.99 19.17
N LYS A 99 -9.04 49.83 20.26
CA LYS A 99 -10.47 49.51 20.33
C LYS A 99 -11.26 50.31 19.30
N SER A 100 -12.26 49.65 18.70
CA SER A 100 -13.56 50.28 18.49
C SER A 100 -14.64 49.29 18.88
N ALA A 101 -15.51 49.73 19.78
CA ALA A 101 -16.77 49.14 20.15
C ALA A 101 -17.89 50.09 19.68
N THR A 102 -19.13 49.58 19.70
CA THR A 102 -20.42 50.23 19.38
C THR A 102 -20.70 50.44 17.90
N ASP A 103 -21.90 50.23 17.36
CA ASP A 103 -23.17 49.67 17.78
C ASP A 103 -24.02 49.60 16.49
N ALA A 104 -25.03 48.74 16.46
CA ALA A 104 -26.40 49.07 16.05
C ALA A 104 -27.07 48.13 15.04
N LYS A 105 -28.32 47.84 15.42
CA LYS A 105 -29.52 47.48 14.65
C LYS A 105 -29.72 45.99 14.32
N LYS A 106 -30.56 45.28 15.09
CA LYS A 106 -32.05 45.34 15.10
C LYS A 106 -32.62 44.60 13.90
N ASN A 107 -33.14 43.40 14.15
CA ASN A 107 -34.38 42.88 13.56
C ASN A 107 -34.87 41.68 14.38
N ALA A 108 -35.87 41.97 15.22
CA ALA A 108 -36.78 41.00 15.80
C ALA A 108 -38.09 41.11 15.01
N ALA A 109 -38.55 40.01 14.42
CA ALA A 109 -39.94 39.74 14.02
C ALA A 109 -40.02 38.24 13.75
N ALA A 110 -40.56 37.46 14.67
CA ALA A 110 -41.98 37.09 14.71
C ALA A 110 -42.33 36.07 13.62
N ASN A 111 -42.46 34.81 14.03
CA ASN A 111 -43.53 33.93 13.58
C ASN A 111 -43.77 32.85 14.65
N ARG A 112 -44.78 33.12 15.48
CA ARG A 112 -45.53 32.14 16.26
C ARG A 112 -46.78 31.81 15.45
N PHE A 113 -47.02 30.54 15.14
CA PHE A 113 -48.35 29.92 15.02
C PHE A 113 -48.13 28.43 15.30
N ALA A 114 -48.61 27.96 16.46
CA ALA A 114 -49.82 27.15 16.60
C ALA A 114 -49.54 25.68 16.21
N GLU A 115 -49.32 24.80 17.18
CA GLU A 115 -50.39 24.11 17.93
C GLU A 115 -51.11 23.08 17.06
N ASN A 116 -50.78 21.80 17.28
CA ASN A 116 -51.78 20.75 17.46
C ASN A 116 -51.08 19.47 17.95
N GLY A 117 -51.43 19.08 19.17
CA GLY A 117 -51.15 17.76 19.70
C GLY A 117 -52.22 16.77 19.22
N ILE A 118 -51.81 15.53 18.97
CA ILE A 118 -52.68 14.36 19.12
C ILE A 118 -51.91 13.30 19.90
N ARG A 119 -52.65 12.79 20.88
CA ARG A 119 -52.39 11.79 21.90
C ARG A 119 -52.26 10.36 21.34
N GLU A 120 -51.71 9.50 22.21
CA GLU A 120 -51.91 8.04 22.33
C GLU A 120 -51.25 7.17 21.25
N LYS A 121 -50.66 6.00 21.54
CA LYS A 121 -50.87 5.06 22.65
C LYS A 121 -49.67 4.09 22.74
N GLU A 122 -49.38 3.64 23.95
CA GLU A 122 -48.62 2.41 24.23
C GLU A 122 -49.29 1.18 23.60
N MET A 123 -48.50 0.20 23.15
CA MET A 123 -48.45 -1.17 23.74
C MET A 123 -47.57 -2.12 22.89
N ALA A 124 -46.60 -2.70 23.58
CA ALA A 124 -46.18 -4.11 23.61
C ALA A 124 -46.02 -4.96 22.32
N ALA A 125 -44.79 -5.47 22.18
CA ALA A 125 -44.41 -6.88 22.01
C ALA A 125 -44.93 -7.70 20.81
N SER A 126 -44.00 -8.13 19.94
CA SER A 126 -43.55 -9.53 19.88
C SER A 126 -42.52 -9.73 18.76
N LEU A 127 -41.44 -10.43 19.11
CA LEU A 127 -40.43 -10.95 18.19
C LEU A 127 -40.91 -12.27 17.59
N PRO A 128 -40.64 -12.54 16.30
CA PRO A 128 -40.42 -13.90 15.84
C PRO A 128 -38.92 -14.19 15.72
N ALA A 129 -38.51 -15.28 16.36
CA ALA A 129 -37.23 -15.93 16.13
C ALA A 129 -37.19 -16.49 14.70
N ILE A 130 -36.15 -16.15 13.94
CA ILE A 130 -35.83 -16.82 12.68
C ILE A 130 -34.52 -17.56 12.88
N THR A 131 -34.68 -18.87 13.02
CA THR A 131 -33.66 -19.90 12.96
C THR A 131 -33.11 -19.96 11.53
N SER A 132 -31.84 -19.61 11.31
CA SER A 132 -31.17 -19.79 10.02
C SER A 132 -30.34 -21.08 10.03
N SER A 133 -30.84 -22.10 9.34
CA SER A 133 -30.09 -23.26 8.85
C SER A 133 -30.08 -23.23 7.31
N PHE A 134 -29.08 -23.88 6.73
CA PHE A 134 -28.72 -24.07 5.31
C PHE A 134 -27.53 -23.22 4.83
N GLU A 135 -26.35 -23.81 4.60
CA GLU A 135 -25.93 -24.72 3.50
C GLU A 135 -25.91 -24.06 2.11
N GLU A 136 -24.68 -23.88 1.64
CA GLU A 136 -24.14 -24.09 0.29
C GLU A 136 -24.75 -23.42 -0.97
N LYS A 137 -23.80 -22.94 -1.79
CA LYS A 137 -23.74 -23.04 -3.26
C LYS A 137 -24.13 -21.82 -4.10
N SER A 138 -23.11 -21.37 -4.85
CA SER A 138 -23.08 -20.77 -6.21
C SER A 138 -24.16 -19.77 -6.61
N THR A 139 -23.76 -18.66 -7.23
CA THR A 139 -24.11 -18.35 -8.64
C THR A 139 -23.26 -17.18 -9.15
N ILE A 140 -22.74 -17.39 -10.35
CA ILE A 140 -22.06 -16.46 -11.24
C ILE A 140 -23.07 -15.40 -11.69
N THR A 141 -22.72 -14.13 -11.61
CA THR A 141 -23.43 -13.08 -12.36
C THR A 141 -22.43 -12.24 -13.13
N ASP A 142 -22.55 -12.39 -14.44
CA ASP A 142 -22.01 -11.55 -15.49
C ASP A 142 -22.30 -10.07 -15.22
N SER A 143 -21.31 -9.22 -15.48
CA SER A 143 -21.52 -7.80 -15.73
C SER A 143 -20.45 -7.29 -16.68
N ILE A 144 -20.87 -7.25 -17.94
CA ILE A 144 -20.25 -6.62 -19.10
C ILE A 144 -20.11 -5.12 -18.83
N VAL A 145 -18.90 -4.58 -18.97
CA VAL A 145 -18.70 -3.14 -19.17
C VAL A 145 -17.79 -2.96 -20.39
N SER A 146 -18.41 -2.53 -21.49
CA SER A 146 -17.74 -1.97 -22.66
C SER A 146 -17.19 -0.59 -22.32
N ILE A 147 -15.92 -0.35 -22.63
CA ILE A 147 -15.35 1.01 -22.66
C ILE A 147 -14.96 1.29 -24.11
N SER A 148 -15.67 2.25 -24.67
CA SER A 148 -15.50 2.81 -26.00
C SER A 148 -14.16 3.52 -26.18
N SER A 149 -13.59 3.32 -27.36
CA SER A 149 -12.37 3.90 -27.89
C SER A 149 -12.42 5.42 -27.98
N VAL A 150 -11.43 6.09 -27.40
CA VAL A 150 -11.17 7.52 -27.63
C VAL A 150 -10.19 7.65 -28.79
N ASN A 151 -10.71 8.12 -29.92
CA ASN A 151 -9.94 8.66 -31.03
C ASN A 151 -9.23 9.94 -30.58
N ASN A 152 -7.91 9.93 -30.50
CA ASN A 152 -7.13 11.17 -30.45
C ASN A 152 -6.36 11.39 -31.73
N LYS A 153 -6.76 12.51 -32.34
CA LYS A 153 -6.39 13.10 -33.60
C LYS A 153 -4.93 13.55 -33.56
N LEU A 154 -4.18 12.99 -34.50
CA LEU A 154 -2.97 13.47 -35.16
C LEU A 154 -2.67 14.98 -34.93
N LEU A 155 -1.50 15.25 -34.34
CA LEU A 155 -0.83 16.56 -34.37
C LEU A 155 0.60 16.35 -34.86
N THR A 156 0.81 16.70 -36.12
CA THR A 156 2.11 17.00 -36.71
C THR A 156 2.62 18.35 -36.22
N PRO A 157 3.94 18.52 -36.12
CA PRO A 157 4.53 19.75 -36.66
C PRO A 157 5.69 19.44 -37.62
N ASP A 158 5.58 20.08 -38.79
CA ASP A 158 6.60 20.25 -39.80
C ASP A 158 7.78 21.11 -39.31
N LYS A 159 8.94 20.88 -39.95
CA LYS A 159 9.98 21.85 -40.35
C LYS A 159 11.13 22.19 -39.36
N PRO A 160 12.30 22.68 -39.86
CA PRO A 160 13.32 21.90 -40.57
C PRO A 160 14.72 22.05 -39.92
N ALA A 161 15.68 21.27 -40.45
CA ALA A 161 17.10 21.23 -40.09
C ALA A 161 17.86 22.56 -40.15
N PRO A 162 19.07 22.60 -39.55
CA PRO A 162 20.21 23.25 -40.16
C PRO A 162 21.33 22.26 -40.50
N ALA A 163 21.90 22.49 -41.68
CA ALA A 163 23.16 21.93 -42.15
C ALA A 163 24.37 22.54 -41.40
N ILE A 164 25.51 21.85 -41.43
CA ILE A 164 26.89 22.33 -41.70
C ILE A 164 27.92 21.50 -40.91
N LEU A 165 28.73 20.74 -41.66
CA LEU A 165 30.15 20.36 -41.45
C LEU A 165 30.47 19.35 -42.56
N LYS A 166 30.79 19.77 -43.79
CA LYS A 166 32.09 20.27 -44.29
C LYS A 166 33.31 19.47 -43.83
N ASP A 167 33.92 18.86 -44.83
CA ASP A 167 35.32 18.51 -45.03
C ASP A 167 36.04 17.66 -43.97
N LEU A 168 36.34 16.43 -44.38
CA LEU A 168 37.70 15.90 -44.35
C LEU A 168 37.84 14.83 -45.43
N SER A 169 38.13 15.30 -46.65
CA SER A 169 38.80 14.49 -47.66
C SER A 169 40.27 14.29 -47.26
N SER A 170 40.73 13.05 -47.15
CA SER A 170 41.98 12.58 -47.77
C SER A 170 42.38 11.21 -47.22
N LYS A 171 42.24 10.20 -48.06
CA LYS A 171 43.34 9.36 -48.55
C LYS A 171 42.71 8.11 -49.15
N ARG A 172 42.67 8.18 -50.47
CA ARG A 172 42.23 7.14 -51.38
C ARG A 172 43.51 6.41 -51.73
N ASP A 173 43.82 5.36 -50.98
CA ASP A 173 44.85 4.42 -51.37
C ASP A 173 44.26 3.42 -52.37
N GLU A 174 45.07 3.17 -53.38
CA GLU A 174 44.77 2.43 -54.59
C GLU A 174 44.52 0.94 -54.35
N GLU A 175 43.53 0.47 -55.09
CA GLU A 175 43.39 -0.84 -55.73
C GLU A 175 44.16 -2.05 -55.18
N GLU A 176 43.39 -3.04 -54.73
CA GLU A 176 43.55 -4.39 -55.25
C GLU A 176 42.17 -4.96 -55.62
N LYS A 177 41.78 -4.74 -56.89
CA LYS A 177 40.55 -5.26 -57.48
C LYS A 177 40.71 -6.75 -57.79
N ILE A 178 40.69 -7.58 -56.74
CA ILE A 178 40.55 -9.02 -56.90
C ILE A 178 39.10 -9.29 -57.32
N ASN A 179 38.92 -9.47 -58.63
CA ASN A 179 37.67 -9.77 -59.29
C ASN A 179 37.26 -11.24 -59.06
N SER A 180 37.24 -11.69 -57.80
CA SER A 180 36.73 -13.00 -57.43
C SER A 180 35.21 -12.91 -57.40
N ARG A 181 34.57 -13.24 -58.54
CA ARG A 181 33.14 -13.49 -58.59
C ARG A 181 32.81 -14.49 -57.48
N PRO A 182 32.07 -14.09 -56.43
CA PRO A 182 31.72 -15.01 -55.36
C PRO A 182 30.95 -16.14 -55.99
N ASP A 183 31.46 -17.35 -55.82
CA ASP A 183 30.84 -18.56 -56.32
C ASP A 183 29.35 -18.57 -55.96
N ARG A 184 28.49 -18.95 -56.91
CA ARG A 184 27.02 -18.90 -56.74
C ARG A 184 26.56 -19.68 -55.50
N ALA A 185 27.35 -20.66 -55.05
CA ALA A 185 27.13 -21.43 -53.84
C ALA A 185 27.25 -20.60 -52.55
N SER A 186 28.27 -19.73 -52.42
CA SER A 186 28.48 -18.93 -51.20
C SER A 186 27.42 -17.83 -51.03
N ARG A 187 26.91 -17.26 -52.14
CA ARG A 187 25.76 -16.34 -52.10
C ARG A 187 24.46 -17.02 -51.69
N ARG A 188 24.28 -18.31 -51.98
CA ARG A 188 23.10 -19.08 -51.52
C ARG A 188 23.18 -19.36 -50.02
N LEU A 189 24.35 -19.74 -49.51
CA LEU A 189 24.57 -19.99 -48.07
C LEU A 189 24.42 -18.72 -47.23
N ALA A 190 24.98 -17.59 -47.68
CA ALA A 190 24.82 -16.31 -47.00
C ALA A 190 23.35 -15.86 -46.97
N ARG A 191 22.59 -16.07 -48.07
CA ARG A 191 21.16 -15.74 -48.11
C ARG A 191 20.29 -16.68 -47.28
N SER A 192 20.65 -17.96 -47.13
CA SER A 192 19.94 -18.90 -46.26
C SER A 192 20.20 -18.61 -44.79
N ALA A 193 21.45 -18.27 -44.41
CA ALA A 193 21.79 -17.84 -43.06
C ALA A 193 21.02 -16.56 -42.68
N PHE A 194 21.03 -15.54 -43.55
CA PHE A 194 20.32 -14.27 -43.32
C PHE A 194 18.78 -14.43 -43.27
N ARG A 195 18.20 -15.39 -44.04
CA ARG A 195 16.77 -15.73 -43.95
C ARG A 195 16.43 -16.56 -42.73
N ALA A 196 17.32 -17.44 -42.27
CA ALA A 196 17.13 -18.22 -41.05
C ALA A 196 17.20 -17.30 -39.82
N GLU A 197 18.14 -16.36 -39.80
CA GLU A 197 18.29 -15.34 -38.77
C GLU A 197 17.07 -14.42 -38.73
N ARG A 198 16.60 -13.92 -39.88
CA ARG A 198 15.32 -13.17 -39.93
C ARG A 198 14.10 -13.99 -39.54
N ARG A 199 14.07 -15.30 -39.75
CA ARG A 199 12.94 -16.16 -39.31
C ARG A 199 13.00 -16.47 -37.82
N ALA A 200 14.20 -16.58 -37.24
CA ALA A 200 14.40 -16.66 -35.80
C ALA A 200 14.06 -15.32 -35.11
N GLU A 201 14.33 -14.18 -35.77
CA GLU A 201 14.01 -12.84 -35.26
C GLU A 201 12.54 -12.44 -35.45
N SER A 202 11.89 -12.91 -36.53
CA SER A 202 10.52 -12.48 -36.90
C SER A 202 9.39 -13.35 -36.32
N GLY A 203 9.69 -14.48 -35.68
CA GLY A 203 8.70 -15.54 -35.47
C GLY A 203 8.27 -15.87 -34.03
N SER A 204 9.10 -15.68 -33.00
CA SER A 204 8.86 -16.38 -31.71
C SER A 204 8.33 -15.53 -30.55
N GLY A 205 8.15 -14.22 -30.72
CA GLY A 205 7.90 -13.34 -29.57
C GLY A 205 6.48 -13.37 -28.97
N TYR A 206 5.47 -13.82 -29.73
CA TYR A 206 4.05 -13.53 -29.40
C TYR A 206 3.10 -14.71 -29.37
N THR A 207 3.56 -15.94 -29.62
CA THR A 207 2.70 -17.11 -29.65
C THR A 207 3.21 -18.13 -28.64
N GLY A 208 3.02 -17.83 -27.36
CA GLY A 208 3.52 -18.73 -26.34
C GLY A 208 2.96 -18.42 -24.96
N LEU A 209 2.78 -19.48 -24.20
CA LEU A 209 2.69 -19.39 -22.75
C LEU A 209 4.05 -18.97 -22.22
N PHE A 210 4.07 -18.07 -21.26
CA PHE A 210 5.27 -17.66 -20.55
C PHE A 210 5.00 -17.60 -19.05
N ALA A 211 6.08 -17.69 -18.29
CA ALA A 211 6.11 -17.38 -16.88
C ALA A 211 7.34 -16.52 -16.59
N ALA A 212 7.19 -15.52 -15.72
CA ALA A 212 8.28 -14.68 -15.27
C ALA A 212 8.12 -14.39 -13.78
N ALA A 213 9.23 -14.24 -13.07
CA ALA A 213 9.25 -13.82 -11.67
C ALA A 213 10.22 -12.65 -11.51
N GLY A 214 9.90 -11.71 -10.63
CA GLY A 214 10.70 -10.50 -10.50
C GLY A 214 10.47 -9.74 -9.20
N LEU A 215 11.34 -8.75 -8.99
CA LEU A 215 11.24 -7.78 -7.92
C LEU A 215 10.93 -6.43 -8.52
N THR A 216 9.97 -5.74 -7.95
CA THR A 216 9.55 -4.40 -8.36
C THR A 216 9.56 -3.47 -7.15
N ILE A 217 9.88 -2.21 -7.40
CA ILE A 217 9.82 -1.12 -6.43
C ILE A 217 8.91 -0.04 -7.01
N ASP A 218 7.98 0.48 -6.22
CA ASP A 218 7.19 1.66 -6.57
C ASP A 218 7.13 2.62 -5.38
N ASP A 219 6.60 3.83 -5.60
CA ASP A 219 6.53 4.90 -4.60
C ASP A 219 5.56 4.57 -3.45
N ALA A 220 4.58 3.70 -3.66
CA ALA A 220 3.59 3.31 -2.65
C ALA A 220 4.05 2.09 -1.82
N LEU A 221 4.70 1.14 -2.49
CA LEU A 221 5.08 -0.18 -2.05
C LEU A 221 6.55 -0.39 -2.43
N TYR A 222 7.42 -0.06 -1.48
CA TYR A 222 8.88 -0.04 -1.68
C TYR A 222 9.49 -1.38 -2.09
N ALA A 223 8.82 -2.49 -1.79
CA ALA A 223 9.25 -3.82 -2.20
C ALA A 223 8.06 -4.69 -2.61
N GLN A 224 8.11 -5.24 -3.81
CA GLN A 224 7.09 -6.16 -4.31
C GLN A 224 7.73 -7.32 -5.08
N THR A 225 7.42 -8.55 -4.67
CA THR A 225 7.76 -9.76 -5.41
C THR A 225 6.58 -10.11 -6.32
N THR A 226 6.83 -10.26 -7.62
CA THR A 226 5.80 -10.43 -8.64
C THR A 226 6.07 -11.65 -9.49
N ILE A 227 5.02 -12.40 -9.80
CA ILE A 227 4.98 -13.49 -10.76
C ILE A 227 3.99 -13.11 -11.86
N LEU A 228 4.40 -13.30 -13.12
CA LEU A 228 3.60 -13.12 -14.32
C LEU A 228 3.44 -14.50 -14.97
N ALA A 229 2.24 -14.89 -15.34
CA ALA A 229 2.02 -16.15 -16.04
C ALA A 229 0.81 -16.06 -16.97
N GLY A 230 0.95 -16.61 -18.18
CA GLY A 230 -0.13 -16.64 -19.16
C GLY A 230 0.41 -16.50 -20.57
N HIS A 231 -0.36 -15.89 -21.45
CA HIS A 231 0.05 -15.65 -22.83
C HIS A 231 0.79 -14.32 -22.94
N THR A 232 1.76 -14.23 -23.85
CA THR A 232 2.50 -12.99 -24.17
C THR A 232 1.63 -11.74 -24.33
N TRP A 233 0.44 -11.82 -24.95
CA TRP A 233 -0.46 -10.68 -25.13
C TRP A 233 -1.43 -10.47 -23.96
N LEU A 234 -1.69 -11.49 -23.13
CA LEU A 234 -2.57 -11.42 -21.96
C LEU A 234 -2.14 -12.44 -20.88
N TYR A 235 -1.84 -11.93 -19.70
CA TYR A 235 -1.31 -12.73 -18.60
C TYR A 235 -1.92 -12.33 -17.25
N ALA A 236 -1.88 -13.25 -16.31
CA ALA A 236 -2.21 -13.02 -14.92
C ALA A 236 -0.98 -12.54 -14.14
N ILE A 237 -1.24 -11.76 -13.08
CA ILE A 237 -0.24 -11.19 -12.20
C ILE A 237 -0.57 -11.64 -10.78
N GLY A 238 0.40 -12.25 -10.11
CA GLY A 238 0.34 -12.54 -8.68
C GLY A 238 1.52 -11.87 -7.99
N SER A 239 1.32 -11.20 -6.87
CA SER A 239 2.40 -10.50 -6.18
C SER A 239 2.16 -10.39 -4.68
N VAL A 240 3.25 -10.21 -3.94
CA VAL A 240 3.21 -9.84 -2.52
C VAL A 240 4.00 -8.55 -2.39
N ALA A 241 3.37 -7.52 -1.84
CA ALA A 241 3.95 -6.19 -1.75
C ALA A 241 3.99 -5.70 -0.30
N SER A 242 4.96 -4.84 0.01
CA SER A 242 5.14 -4.24 1.33
C SER A 242 5.79 -2.86 1.22
N ASN A 243 5.37 -1.95 2.09
CA ASN A 243 6.09 -0.70 2.37
C ASN A 243 6.75 -0.71 3.77
N PHE A 244 6.98 -1.91 4.31
CA PHE A 244 7.51 -2.22 5.65
C PHE A 244 6.59 -1.87 6.82
N ARG A 245 5.51 -1.12 6.60
CA ARG A 245 4.45 -0.88 7.60
C ARG A 245 3.23 -1.74 7.30
N ASN A 246 2.84 -1.77 6.03
CA ASN A 246 1.70 -2.49 5.52
C ASN A 246 2.18 -3.40 4.39
N GLY A 247 1.47 -4.49 4.19
CA GLY A 247 1.71 -5.37 3.06
C GLY A 247 0.52 -6.26 2.78
N GLY A 248 0.57 -6.93 1.65
CA GLY A 248 -0.50 -7.85 1.30
C GLY A 248 -0.30 -8.51 -0.05
N PRO A 249 -1.04 -9.61 -0.29
CA PRO A 249 -1.13 -10.20 -1.61
C PRO A 249 -1.89 -9.27 -2.55
N ARG A 250 -1.41 -9.16 -3.78
CA ARG A 250 -2.07 -8.42 -4.86
C ARG A 250 -2.12 -9.29 -6.11
N TYR A 251 -3.20 -9.18 -6.85
CA TYR A 251 -3.43 -9.95 -8.06
C TYR A 251 -4.02 -9.05 -9.14
N GLY A 252 -3.90 -9.48 -10.39
CA GLY A 252 -4.24 -8.64 -11.50
C GLY A 252 -4.10 -9.31 -12.85
N LEU A 253 -4.28 -8.50 -13.89
CA LEU A 253 -4.12 -8.90 -15.27
C LEU A 253 -3.23 -7.87 -15.97
N GLY A 254 -2.51 -8.32 -16.99
CA GLY A 254 -1.74 -7.45 -17.85
C GLY A 254 -1.75 -7.92 -19.29
N SER A 255 -1.51 -6.98 -20.18
CA SER A 255 -1.31 -7.23 -21.60
C SER A 255 0.02 -6.62 -22.03
N SER A 256 0.65 -7.20 -23.05
CA SER A 256 1.87 -6.63 -23.61
C SER A 256 1.86 -6.61 -25.13
N VAL A 257 2.53 -5.59 -25.69
CA VAL A 257 2.68 -5.37 -27.13
C VAL A 257 4.16 -5.15 -27.41
N PRO A 258 4.76 -5.81 -28.40
CA PRO A 258 6.14 -5.59 -28.75
C PRO A 258 6.25 -4.26 -29.46
N VAL A 259 7.31 -3.53 -29.17
CA VAL A 259 7.73 -2.44 -30.04
C VAL A 259 8.80 -2.96 -31.00
N ASN A 260 9.73 -3.79 -30.50
CA ASN A 260 10.78 -4.45 -31.29
C ASN A 260 11.35 -5.66 -30.52
N HIS A 261 12.44 -6.24 -31.01
CA HIS A 261 13.11 -7.43 -30.42
C HIS A 261 13.60 -7.24 -28.98
N ARG A 262 13.79 -6.00 -28.52
CA ARG A 262 14.30 -5.66 -27.18
C ARG A 262 13.28 -4.94 -26.31
N TRP A 263 12.26 -4.35 -26.90
CA TRP A 263 11.31 -3.49 -26.20
C TRP A 263 9.88 -3.99 -26.33
N SER A 264 9.17 -3.99 -25.22
CA SER A 264 7.72 -4.19 -25.16
C SER A 264 7.07 -3.13 -24.27
N ILE A 265 5.80 -2.87 -24.51
CA ILE A 265 4.96 -2.01 -23.67
C ILE A 265 3.95 -2.91 -22.97
N HIS A 266 3.82 -2.74 -21.66
CA HIS A 266 2.90 -3.49 -20.81
C HIS A 266 1.85 -2.56 -20.23
N ALA A 267 0.58 -2.93 -20.35
CA ALA A 267 -0.51 -2.32 -19.60
C ALA A 267 -0.95 -3.33 -18.53
N GLN A 268 -0.96 -2.92 -17.26
CA GLN A 268 -1.27 -3.82 -16.14
C GLN A 268 -2.29 -3.18 -15.21
N PHE A 269 -3.19 -4.01 -14.67
CA PHE A 269 -4.12 -3.63 -13.61
C PHE A 269 -3.95 -4.60 -12.43
N LEU A 270 -3.66 -4.07 -11.25
CA LEU A 270 -3.52 -4.83 -10.02
C LEU A 270 -4.48 -4.31 -8.95
N THR A 271 -5.07 -5.23 -8.20
CA THR A 271 -5.87 -4.93 -7.00
C THR A 271 -5.42 -5.80 -5.83
N GLY A 272 -5.69 -5.35 -4.61
CA GLY A 272 -5.36 -6.10 -3.41
C GLY A 272 -5.71 -5.33 -2.14
N GLY A 273 -5.93 -6.08 -1.07
CA GLY A 273 -5.97 -5.53 0.28
C GLY A 273 -4.55 -5.25 0.79
N LEU A 274 -4.39 -4.20 1.58
CA LEU A 274 -3.20 -3.99 2.39
C LEU A 274 -3.58 -4.29 3.83
N ASP A 275 -3.00 -5.36 4.37
CA ASP A 275 -3.27 -5.77 5.73
C ASP A 275 -2.45 -4.89 6.67
N TYR A 276 -3.17 -4.12 7.48
CA TYR A 276 -2.59 -3.38 8.58
C TYR A 276 -2.72 -4.23 9.85
N LYS A 277 -1.65 -4.95 10.21
CA LYS A 277 -1.59 -5.69 11.47
C LYS A 277 -1.20 -4.74 12.59
N LYS A 278 -2.18 -4.33 13.40
CA LYS A 278 -1.93 -3.72 14.69
C LYS A 278 -2.58 -4.57 15.76
N ASP A 279 -1.76 -5.24 16.55
CA ASP A 279 -2.18 -5.87 17.80
C ASP A 279 -2.82 -4.78 18.66
N SER A 280 -4.14 -4.74 18.63
CA SER A 280 -4.94 -3.87 19.47
C SER A 280 -5.59 -4.77 20.51
N LEU A 281 -5.34 -4.44 21.77
CA LEU A 281 -5.91 -5.10 22.95
C LEU A 281 -7.42 -5.41 22.76
N PRO A 282 -7.94 -6.48 23.39
CA PRO A 282 -9.24 -7.09 23.06
C PRO A 282 -10.49 -6.25 23.37
N SER A 283 -10.35 -4.96 23.71
CA SER A 283 -11.48 -4.14 24.18
C SER A 283 -12.45 -3.72 23.07
N ALA A 284 -12.02 -3.73 21.80
CA ALA A 284 -12.88 -3.70 20.61
C ALA A 284 -11.98 -3.84 19.35
N PRO A 285 -12.23 -4.80 18.45
CA PRO A 285 -11.47 -4.90 17.22
C PRO A 285 -11.71 -3.63 16.39
N LYS A 286 -10.64 -2.86 16.18
CA LYS A 286 -10.62 -1.80 15.18
C LYS A 286 -10.17 -2.43 13.88
N THR A 287 -11.03 -2.40 12.87
CA THR A 287 -10.71 -2.96 11.56
C THR A 287 -10.50 -1.82 10.60
N VAL A 288 -9.27 -1.72 10.10
CA VAL A 288 -8.92 -0.75 9.06
C VAL A 288 -8.79 -1.55 7.77
N THR A 289 -9.70 -1.31 6.83
CA THR A 289 -9.66 -1.98 5.53
C THR A 289 -9.05 -1.03 4.52
N GLN A 290 -7.86 -1.35 4.05
CA GLN A 290 -7.18 -0.62 2.98
C GLN A 290 -7.19 -1.45 1.70
N ARG A 291 -7.63 -0.86 0.60
CA ARG A 291 -7.53 -1.44 -0.75
C ARG A 291 -6.72 -0.50 -1.63
N LEU A 292 -5.83 -1.07 -2.43
CA LEU A 292 -5.02 -0.35 -3.39
C LEU A 292 -5.22 -0.96 -4.78
N ASN A 293 -5.83 -0.18 -5.67
CA ASN A 293 -5.91 -0.48 -7.09
C ASN A 293 -4.80 0.28 -7.81
N THR A 294 -4.20 -0.35 -8.80
CA THR A 294 -3.05 0.20 -9.50
C THR A 294 -3.17 -0.08 -10.99
N VAL A 295 -3.07 0.97 -11.81
CA VAL A 295 -2.96 0.87 -13.27
C VAL A 295 -1.53 1.23 -13.66
N ARG A 296 -0.87 0.40 -14.45
CA ARG A 296 0.54 0.56 -14.83
C ARG A 296 0.68 0.61 -16.33
N LEU A 297 1.51 1.53 -16.82
CA LEU A 297 1.96 1.55 -18.19
C LEU A 297 3.50 1.48 -18.17
N LEU A 298 4.06 0.32 -18.51
CA LEU A 298 5.48 0.03 -18.33
C LEU A 298 6.15 -0.25 -19.67
N ALA A 299 7.32 0.33 -19.89
CA ALA A 299 8.24 -0.12 -20.92
C ALA A 299 9.09 -1.26 -20.35
N SER A 300 9.23 -2.36 -21.09
CA SER A 300 10.15 -3.43 -20.75
C SER A 300 11.32 -3.46 -21.73
N TRP A 301 12.53 -3.56 -21.21
CA TRP A 301 13.76 -3.71 -21.96
C TRP A 301 14.40 -5.06 -21.64
N LYS A 302 14.55 -5.91 -22.66
CA LYS A 302 15.22 -7.20 -22.58
C LYS A 302 16.74 -6.99 -22.54
N ILE A 303 17.34 -7.23 -21.37
CA ILE A 303 18.80 -7.09 -21.14
C ILE A 303 19.52 -8.33 -21.69
N SER A 304 19.00 -9.51 -21.41
CA SER A 304 19.56 -10.80 -21.86
C SER A 304 18.44 -11.78 -22.24
N GLY A 305 18.77 -13.01 -22.60
CA GLY A 305 17.79 -14.02 -23.02
C GLY A 305 16.61 -14.15 -22.05
N ASN A 306 16.87 -14.12 -20.75
CA ASN A 306 15.85 -14.33 -19.71
C ASN A 306 15.66 -13.11 -18.79
N LEU A 307 16.57 -12.13 -18.82
CA LEU A 307 16.50 -10.97 -17.92
C LEU A 307 15.88 -9.77 -18.61
N GLN A 308 14.88 -9.17 -17.99
CA GLN A 308 14.22 -7.95 -18.47
C GLN A 308 14.07 -6.91 -17.36
N LEU A 309 14.30 -5.66 -17.73
CA LEU A 309 13.99 -4.49 -16.91
C LEU A 309 12.59 -3.99 -17.28
N GLN A 310 11.79 -3.56 -16.32
CA GLN A 310 10.51 -2.89 -16.54
C GLN A 310 10.51 -1.56 -15.80
N PHE A 311 10.01 -0.50 -16.42
CA PHE A 311 9.86 0.80 -15.77
C PHE A 311 8.76 1.64 -16.42
N GLY A 312 8.13 2.53 -15.66
CA GLY A 312 7.13 3.43 -16.21
C GLY A 312 6.24 4.09 -15.17
N PRO A 313 5.30 4.95 -15.61
CA PRO A 313 4.34 5.59 -14.74
C PRO A 313 3.30 4.60 -14.21
N VAL A 314 2.80 4.91 -13.02
CA VAL A 314 1.78 4.12 -12.32
C VAL A 314 0.72 5.04 -11.74
N LEU A 315 -0.55 4.74 -12.00
CA LEU A 315 -1.69 5.39 -11.36
C LEU A 315 -2.14 4.54 -10.17
N HIS A 316 -2.01 5.09 -8.97
CA HIS A 316 -2.50 4.47 -7.75
C HIS A 316 -3.87 5.03 -7.38
N MET A 317 -4.75 4.16 -6.91
CA MET A 317 -6.08 4.48 -6.42
C MET A 317 -6.30 3.74 -5.10
N GLN A 318 -6.23 4.46 -4.00
CA GLN A 318 -6.36 3.93 -2.66
C GLN A 318 -7.74 4.21 -2.08
N HIS A 319 -8.30 3.22 -1.38
CA HIS A 319 -9.52 3.35 -0.61
C HIS A 319 -9.28 2.78 0.79
N LEU A 320 -9.45 3.61 1.81
CA LEU A 320 -9.35 3.26 3.22
C LEU A 320 -10.72 3.39 3.87
N LYS A 321 -11.11 2.40 4.68
CA LYS A 321 -12.30 2.45 5.54
C LYS A 321 -11.91 2.17 6.98
N HIS A 322 -12.46 2.96 7.89
CA HIS A 322 -12.26 2.80 9.33
C HIS A 322 -13.55 2.29 9.97
N ASP A 323 -13.47 1.08 10.50
CA ASP A 323 -14.59 0.41 11.16
C ASP A 323 -14.20 0.08 12.62
N LYS A 324 -15.14 0.29 13.53
CA LYS A 324 -15.08 -0.18 14.91
C LYS A 324 -16.32 -1.02 15.18
N SER A 325 -16.12 -2.34 15.35
CA SER A 325 -17.19 -3.29 15.70
C SER A 325 -18.35 -3.35 14.69
N GLY A 326 -18.07 -3.24 13.39
CA GLY A 326 -19.06 -3.29 12.30
C GLY A 326 -19.73 -1.94 12.01
N SER A 327 -19.33 -0.87 12.71
CA SER A 327 -19.84 0.49 12.50
C SER A 327 -18.72 1.37 11.96
N LEU A 328 -19.03 2.06 10.86
CA LEU A 328 -18.16 3.07 10.28
C LEU A 328 -17.98 4.22 11.28
N VAL A 329 -16.72 4.51 11.63
CA VAL A 329 -16.37 5.56 12.59
C VAL A 329 -15.45 6.59 11.91
N PRO A 330 -15.60 7.89 12.24
CA PRO A 330 -14.72 8.91 11.70
C PRO A 330 -13.25 8.66 12.10
N PHE A 331 -12.32 9.21 11.34
CA PHE A 331 -10.90 9.09 11.67
C PHE A 331 -10.53 9.86 12.95
N ASN A 332 -11.11 11.04 13.17
CA ASN A 332 -10.83 11.92 14.32
C ASN A 332 -9.32 12.15 14.55
N MET A 333 -8.58 12.36 13.47
CA MET A 333 -7.17 12.67 13.46
C MET A 333 -6.90 13.56 12.25
N THR A 334 -5.73 14.18 12.19
CA THR A 334 -5.30 14.97 11.01
C THR A 334 -4.83 14.05 9.88
N GLU A 335 -4.73 14.59 8.64
CA GLU A 335 -4.26 13.81 7.49
C GLU A 335 -2.86 13.22 7.70
N SER A 336 -1.94 14.03 8.21
CA SER A 336 -0.57 13.59 8.50
C SER A 336 -0.52 12.48 9.53
N GLU A 337 -1.36 12.57 10.58
CA GLU A 337 -1.46 11.51 11.59
C GLU A 337 -2.08 10.24 10.99
N MET A 338 -3.04 10.40 10.08
CA MET A 338 -3.66 9.29 9.36
C MET A 338 -2.64 8.55 8.49
N TYR A 339 -1.80 9.28 7.76
CA TYR A 339 -0.75 8.70 6.92
C TYR A 339 0.29 7.95 7.76
N ASP A 340 0.76 8.55 8.85
CA ASP A 340 1.73 7.90 9.73
C ASP A 340 1.12 6.66 10.39
N LYS A 341 -0.08 6.82 10.98
CA LYS A 341 -0.77 5.76 11.72
C LYS A 341 -1.10 4.57 10.84
N PHE A 342 -1.61 4.79 9.64
CA PHE A 342 -1.99 3.71 8.73
C PHE A 342 -0.91 3.41 7.69
N GLY A 343 0.32 3.90 7.86
CA GLY A 343 1.44 3.56 6.97
C GLY A 343 1.17 3.88 5.50
N ILE A 344 0.47 4.98 5.21
CA ILE A 344 0.22 5.43 3.84
C ILE A 344 1.45 6.18 3.37
N ALA A 345 2.04 5.74 2.26
CA ALA A 345 3.15 6.43 1.65
C ALA A 345 2.68 7.80 1.14
N PRO A 346 3.42 8.89 1.43
CA PRO A 346 3.09 10.19 0.87
C PRO A 346 3.28 10.13 -0.66
N PRO A 347 2.27 10.51 -1.44
CA PRO A 347 2.32 10.43 -2.89
C PRO A 347 3.22 11.52 -3.47
N LEU A 348 3.93 11.20 -4.56
CA LEU A 348 4.75 12.18 -5.29
C LEU A 348 3.90 13.30 -5.90
N TYR A 349 2.76 12.94 -6.50
CA TYR A 349 1.86 13.88 -7.14
C TYR A 349 0.39 13.47 -6.99
N ASN A 350 -0.30 14.12 -6.06
CA ASN A 350 -1.72 13.88 -5.79
C ASN A 350 -2.62 14.40 -6.92
N LEU A 351 -3.50 13.54 -7.43
CA LEU A 351 -4.55 13.93 -8.37
C LEU A 351 -5.85 14.26 -7.63
N THR A 352 -6.27 13.35 -6.76
CA THR A 352 -7.48 13.51 -5.97
C THR A 352 -7.23 13.09 -4.55
N ASN A 353 -7.75 13.86 -3.61
CA ASN A 353 -7.70 13.55 -2.21
C ASN A 353 -8.98 14.07 -1.56
N ASN A 354 -9.79 13.17 -1.01
CA ASN A 354 -11.05 13.52 -0.36
C ASN A 354 -10.99 13.33 1.16
N TYR A 355 -9.81 13.46 1.75
CA TYR A 355 -9.63 13.33 3.18
C TYR A 355 -10.50 14.33 3.96
N ASP A 356 -11.20 13.80 4.96
CA ASP A 356 -11.95 14.56 5.96
C ASP A 356 -11.80 13.83 7.30
N GLU A 357 -11.45 14.57 8.34
CA GLU A 357 -11.25 14.04 9.70
C GLU A 357 -12.55 13.42 10.26
N ASN A 358 -13.70 13.94 9.81
CA ASN A 358 -15.04 13.51 10.20
C ASN A 358 -15.61 12.41 9.29
N ALA A 359 -14.92 12.06 8.20
CA ALA A 359 -15.32 10.95 7.35
C ALA A 359 -14.79 9.61 7.90
N SER A 360 -15.54 8.53 7.65
CA SER A 360 -15.13 7.16 7.98
C SER A 360 -14.42 6.44 6.83
N SER A 361 -14.31 7.11 5.68
CA SER A 361 -13.67 6.59 4.47
C SER A 361 -12.83 7.65 3.80
N PHE A 362 -11.70 7.22 3.25
CA PHE A 362 -10.74 8.06 2.55
C PHE A 362 -10.42 7.43 1.18
N ARG A 363 -10.38 8.26 0.15
CA ARG A 363 -10.01 7.91 -1.22
C ARG A 363 -8.94 8.88 -1.70
N MET A 364 -7.88 8.31 -2.24
CA MET A 364 -6.78 9.07 -2.81
C MET A 364 -6.37 8.45 -4.14
N SER A 365 -6.03 9.30 -5.10
CA SER A 365 -5.38 8.85 -6.33
C SER A 365 -4.21 9.76 -6.67
N TRP A 366 -3.15 9.16 -7.19
CA TRP A 366 -1.90 9.85 -7.48
C TRP A 366 -1.13 9.15 -8.59
N ILE A 367 -0.22 9.90 -9.21
CA ILE A 367 0.72 9.38 -10.19
C ILE A 367 2.05 9.11 -9.50
N GLY A 368 2.53 7.89 -9.69
CA GLY A 368 3.79 7.37 -9.20
C GLY A 368 4.67 6.85 -10.33
N VAL A 369 5.76 6.20 -9.93
CA VAL A 369 6.72 5.57 -10.84
C VAL A 369 7.11 4.21 -10.30
N GLN A 370 7.31 3.26 -11.21
CA GLN A 370 7.74 1.91 -10.86
C GLN A 370 8.96 1.52 -11.69
N ALA A 371 9.84 0.75 -11.06
CA ALA A 371 10.89 0.00 -11.74
C ALA A 371 10.90 -1.45 -11.24
N GLY A 372 11.36 -2.37 -12.05
CA GLY A 372 11.46 -3.77 -11.66
C GLY A 372 12.31 -4.61 -12.58
N LEU A 373 12.80 -5.71 -12.04
CA LEU A 373 13.69 -6.66 -12.70
C LEU A 373 13.03 -8.02 -12.68
N PHE A 374 12.86 -8.60 -13.87
CA PHE A 374 12.15 -9.86 -14.06
C PHE A 374 13.03 -10.87 -14.77
N PHE A 375 12.90 -12.13 -14.37
CA PHE A 375 13.53 -13.28 -14.97
C PHE A 375 12.45 -14.18 -15.59
N ASN A 376 12.56 -14.42 -16.90
CA ASN A 376 11.70 -15.31 -17.65
C ASN A 376 12.06 -16.76 -17.32
N LEU A 377 11.08 -17.50 -16.83
CA LEU A 377 11.14 -18.91 -16.51
C LEU A 377 10.66 -19.67 -17.76
N ASN A 378 11.59 -19.98 -18.67
CA ASN A 378 11.28 -20.63 -19.95
C ASN A 378 10.84 -22.10 -19.75
N PHE A 379 9.69 -22.35 -19.15
CA PHE A 379 9.18 -23.71 -18.92
C PHE A 379 8.60 -24.36 -20.19
N PHE A 380 8.20 -23.56 -21.18
CA PHE A 380 7.40 -24.02 -22.32
C PHE A 380 8.15 -24.11 -23.65
N GLU A 381 9.44 -23.76 -23.67
CA GLU A 381 10.30 -24.01 -24.84
C GLU A 381 10.68 -25.50 -24.84
N GLN A 382 9.90 -26.32 -25.55
CA GLN A 382 10.32 -27.69 -25.90
C GLN A 382 11.53 -27.57 -26.84
N ARG A 383 12.66 -28.14 -26.41
CA ARG A 383 13.92 -28.21 -27.18
C ARG A 383 13.80 -29.04 -28.44
#